data_AF-A0A5E4KW94-F1
#
_entry.id   AF-A0A5E4KW94-F1
#
_cell.length_a   1.000
_cell.length_b   1.000
_cell.length_c   1.000
_cell.angle_alpha   90.00
_cell.angle_beta   90.00
_cell.angle_gamma   90.00
#
_symmetry.space_group_name_H-M   'P 1'
#
loop_
_entity.id
_entity.type
_entity.pdbx_description
1 polymer ?
#
loop_
_entity_poly.entity_id
_entity_poly.type
_entity_poly.pdbx_seq_one_letter_code
_entity_poly.pdbx_strand_id
1 'polypeptide(L)'
;MRIKLIVEDSWGVPFFPIVIERLKAAKLVNKNLIIQKPKHAPADCNSKLDEILRMVDNKCDRIIIVLDADGPQNYISRYERAQSHVNNITTPVKIILAEYEIEEWICISKDLRWRHSKPSEELKDKFRYRKWSLPKYADDLDFDKLKKNCKSFKEFLKALTQK
;
A
#
# COMPACT_ATOMS: atom_id res chain seq x y z
N MET A 1 6.27 -16.60 7.32
CA MET A 1 6.57 -15.16 7.29
C MET A 1 5.38 -14.40 7.84
N ARG A 2 5.58 -13.66 8.92
CA ARG A 2 4.63 -12.77 9.58
C ARG A 2 4.99 -11.34 9.20
N ILE A 3 4.11 -10.66 8.48
CA ILE A 3 4.31 -9.27 8.06
C ILE A 3 3.40 -8.36 8.87
N LYS A 4 3.96 -7.23 9.30
CA LYS A 4 3.17 -6.09 9.76
C LYS A 4 2.97 -5.11 8.61
N LEU A 5 1.72 -4.80 8.30
CA LEU A 5 1.37 -3.78 7.32
C LEU A 5 0.97 -2.46 8.02
N ILE A 6 1.56 -1.36 7.54
CA ILE A 6 1.28 0.01 7.98
C ILE A 6 0.84 0.80 6.74
N VAL A 7 -0.27 1.52 6.81
CA VAL A 7 -0.91 2.14 5.63
C VAL A 7 -1.34 3.57 5.91
N GLU A 8 -1.04 4.51 5.01
CA GLU A 8 -1.43 5.93 5.16
C GLU A 8 -2.94 6.13 5.11
N ASP A 9 -3.67 5.42 4.23
CA ASP A 9 -5.12 5.52 4.21
C ASP A 9 -5.78 4.65 5.28
N SER A 10 -6.61 5.25 6.12
CA SER A 10 -7.50 4.57 7.05
C SER A 10 -8.34 3.46 6.40
N TRP A 11 -8.79 3.66 5.15
CA TRP A 11 -9.53 2.67 4.36
C TRP A 11 -8.61 1.62 3.70
N GLY A 12 -7.31 1.89 3.68
CA GLY A 12 -6.28 0.89 3.40
C GLY A 12 -6.33 -0.28 4.40
N VAL A 13 -6.66 0.00 5.67
CA VAL A 13 -6.72 -1.02 6.74
C VAL A 13 -7.68 -2.17 6.40
N PRO A 14 -8.92 -1.92 5.96
CA PRO A 14 -9.80 -2.97 5.45
C PRO A 14 -9.52 -3.40 3.99
N PHE A 15 -8.93 -2.56 3.15
CA PHE A 15 -8.64 -2.88 1.74
C PHE A 15 -7.56 -3.96 1.59
N PHE A 16 -6.40 -3.79 2.20
CA PHE A 16 -5.26 -4.69 1.98
C PHE A 16 -5.47 -6.14 2.40
N PRO A 17 -6.17 -6.47 3.51
CA PRO A 17 -6.51 -7.84 3.84
C PRO A 17 -7.25 -8.56 2.69
N ILE A 18 -8.20 -7.88 2.04
CA ILE A 18 -8.94 -8.44 0.90
C ILE A 18 -7.98 -8.68 -0.28
N VAL A 19 -7.13 -7.69 -0.61
CA VAL A 19 -6.13 -7.82 -1.68
C VAL A 19 -5.19 -9.01 -1.43
N ILE A 20 -4.72 -9.17 -0.19
CA ILE A 20 -3.80 -10.26 0.17
C ILE A 20 -4.48 -11.62 0.07
N GLU A 21 -5.73 -11.77 0.51
CA GLU A 21 -6.46 -13.03 0.36
C GLU A 21 -6.67 -13.36 -1.12
N ARG A 22 -6.99 -12.36 -1.96
CA ARG A 22 -7.04 -12.54 -3.42
C ARG A 22 -5.68 -12.94 -4.01
N LEU A 23 -4.57 -12.34 -3.54
CA LEU A 23 -3.21 -12.73 -3.97
C LEU A 23 -2.87 -14.18 -3.58
N LYS A 24 -3.29 -14.63 -2.40
CA LYS A 24 -3.13 -16.03 -1.96
C LYS A 24 -3.95 -16.98 -2.82
N ALA A 25 -5.21 -16.64 -3.10
CA ALA A 25 -6.10 -17.43 -3.95
C ALA A 25 -5.53 -17.56 -5.38
N ALA A 26 -4.97 -16.47 -5.92
CA ALA A 26 -4.29 -16.43 -7.21
C ALA A 26 -2.90 -17.09 -7.22
N LYS A 27 -2.44 -17.67 -6.09
CA LYS A 27 -1.12 -18.28 -5.90
C LYS A 27 0.06 -17.33 -6.23
N LEU A 28 -0.16 -16.02 -6.11
CA LEU A 28 0.86 -14.99 -6.33
C LEU A 28 1.74 -14.74 -5.09
N VAL A 29 1.26 -15.16 -3.92
CA VAL A 29 2.01 -15.14 -2.67
C VAL A 29 1.85 -16.47 -1.94
N ASN A 30 2.72 -16.73 -0.95
CA ASN A 30 2.64 -17.95 -0.15
C ASN A 30 1.30 -18.02 0.62
N LYS A 31 0.57 -19.13 0.50
CA LYS A 31 -0.69 -19.35 1.22
C LYS A 31 -0.56 -19.23 2.75
N ASN A 32 0.62 -19.56 3.29
CA ASN A 32 0.94 -19.48 4.72
C ASN A 32 1.47 -18.09 5.15
N LEU A 33 1.39 -17.10 4.27
CA LEU A 33 1.72 -15.71 4.60
C LEU A 33 0.74 -15.19 5.65
N ILE A 34 1.26 -14.74 6.78
CA ILE A 34 0.47 -14.18 7.87
C ILE A 34 0.62 -12.67 7.83
N ILE A 35 -0.48 -11.97 7.57
CA ILE A 35 -0.53 -10.51 7.68
C ILE A 35 -1.18 -10.18 9.01
N GLN A 36 -0.42 -9.55 9.90
CA GLN A 36 -0.98 -8.99 11.12
C GLN A 36 -1.96 -7.88 10.76
N LYS A 37 -3.02 -7.70 11.56
CA LYS A 37 -4.03 -6.64 11.35
C LYS A 37 -3.34 -5.33 10.95
N PRO A 38 -3.62 -4.77 9.75
CA PRO A 38 -2.97 -3.55 9.30
C PRO A 38 -3.18 -2.41 10.29
N LYS A 39 -2.22 -1.50 10.39
CA LYS A 39 -2.31 -0.33 11.24
C LYS A 39 -2.27 0.92 10.36
N HIS A 40 -3.19 1.83 10.61
CA HIS A 40 -3.18 3.15 9.98
C HIS A 40 -1.95 3.93 10.45
N ALA A 41 -1.15 4.40 9.50
CA ALA A 41 -0.15 5.42 9.71
C ALA A 41 -0.87 6.77 9.80
N PRO A 42 -0.65 7.58 10.83
CA PRO A 42 -1.15 8.95 10.83
C PRO A 42 -0.51 9.74 9.68
N ALA A 43 -1.29 10.65 9.09
CA ALA A 43 -0.83 11.54 8.03
C ALA A 43 0.47 12.26 8.42
N ASP A 44 1.30 12.55 7.42
CA ASP A 44 2.55 13.28 7.53
C ASP A 44 3.62 12.63 8.42
N CYS A 45 4.02 11.37 8.17
CA CYS A 45 5.25 10.73 8.72
C CYS A 45 5.85 11.50 9.91
N ASN A 46 5.18 11.39 11.06
CA ASN A 46 5.44 12.16 12.28
C ASN A 46 5.87 11.20 13.38
N SER A 47 6.09 11.72 14.60
CA SER A 47 6.54 10.92 15.75
C SER A 47 5.66 9.69 16.05
N LYS A 48 4.39 9.67 15.64
CA LYS A 48 3.53 8.49 15.81
C LYS A 48 3.92 7.34 14.88
N LEU A 49 4.51 7.61 13.71
CA LEU A 49 5.09 6.54 12.89
C LEU A 49 6.26 5.89 13.64
N ASP A 50 7.11 6.67 14.31
CA ASP A 50 8.18 6.13 15.16
C ASP A 50 7.63 5.24 16.28
N GLU A 51 6.58 5.70 16.96
CA GLU A 51 5.91 4.92 18.00
C GLU A 51 5.36 3.60 17.46
N ILE A 52 4.66 3.64 16.32
CA ILE A 52 4.12 2.43 15.67
C ILE A 52 5.25 1.48 15.31
N LEU A 53 6.33 1.97 14.72
CA LEU A 53 7.48 1.16 14.31
C LEU A 53 8.14 0.50 15.52
N ARG A 54 8.44 1.26 16.59
CA ARG A 54 8.99 0.71 17.85
C ARG A 54 8.07 -0.33 18.48
N MET A 55 6.75 -0.14 18.41
CA MET A 55 5.79 -1.10 18.95
C MET A 55 5.79 -2.45 18.22
N VAL A 56 6.14 -2.47 16.93
CA VAL A 56 6.06 -3.67 16.08
C VAL A 56 7.43 -4.26 15.76
N ASP A 57 8.50 -3.52 16.03
CA ASP A 57 9.86 -3.98 15.88
C ASP A 57 10.10 -5.26 16.70
N ASN A 58 10.78 -6.23 16.10
CA ASN A 58 11.04 -7.58 16.62
C ASN A 58 9.78 -8.43 16.91
N LYS A 59 8.58 -7.98 16.51
CA LYS A 59 7.32 -8.75 16.65
C LYS A 59 6.83 -9.36 15.33
N CYS A 60 7.55 -9.13 14.25
CA CYS A 60 7.24 -9.66 12.93
C CYS A 60 8.54 -9.89 12.15
N ASP A 61 8.47 -10.63 11.06
CA ASP A 61 9.62 -10.95 10.23
C ASP A 61 9.93 -9.79 9.26
N ARG A 62 8.93 -8.94 8.98
CA ARG A 62 9.03 -7.79 8.07
C ARG A 62 7.94 -6.76 8.35
N ILE A 63 8.29 -5.49 8.19
CA ILE A 63 7.34 -4.38 8.15
C ILE A 63 7.20 -3.90 6.70
N ILE A 64 5.97 -3.72 6.25
CA ILE A 64 5.66 -3.05 4.98
C ILE A 64 4.90 -1.77 5.31
N ILE A 65 5.40 -0.64 4.82
CA ILE A 65 4.75 0.65 4.91
C ILE A 65 4.25 1.02 3.52
N VAL A 66 2.96 1.31 3.37
CA VAL A 66 2.36 1.77 2.12
C VAL A 66 1.87 3.21 2.30
N LEU A 67 2.37 4.10 1.45
CA LEU A 67 2.14 5.54 1.49
C LEU A 67 1.69 6.07 0.13
N ASP A 68 1.04 7.22 0.16
CA ASP A 68 0.66 7.98 -1.03
C ASP A 68 1.66 9.13 -1.21
N ALA A 69 2.19 9.30 -2.41
CA ALA A 69 3.05 10.45 -2.70
C ALA A 69 2.23 11.72 -2.99
N ASP A 70 0.95 11.60 -3.34
CA ASP A 70 0.11 12.70 -3.80
C ASP A 70 0.70 13.44 -5.04
N GLY A 71 1.41 12.69 -5.88
CA GLY A 71 1.98 13.15 -7.14
C GLY A 71 3.49 12.86 -7.29
N PRO A 72 3.99 12.71 -8.53
CA PRO A 72 5.39 12.36 -8.80
C PRO A 72 6.41 13.32 -8.18
N GLN A 73 6.08 14.62 -8.13
CA GLN A 73 6.93 15.68 -7.58
C GLN A 73 7.22 15.51 -6.08
N ASN A 74 6.36 14.78 -5.36
CA ASN A 74 6.48 14.54 -3.93
C ASN A 74 7.15 13.20 -3.62
N TYR A 75 7.36 12.33 -4.62
CA TYR A 75 7.77 10.94 -4.39
C TYR A 75 9.08 10.84 -3.60
N ILE A 76 10.11 11.60 -4.01
CA ILE A 76 11.44 11.56 -3.38
C ILE A 76 11.36 12.04 -1.93
N SER A 77 10.77 13.21 -1.69
CA SER A 77 10.68 13.79 -0.35
C SER A 77 9.83 12.94 0.59
N ARG A 78 8.75 12.34 0.10
CA ARG A 78 7.91 11.40 0.85
C ARG A 78 8.68 10.13 1.21
N TYR A 79 9.44 9.57 0.27
CA TYR A 79 10.27 8.40 0.51
C TYR A 79 11.35 8.68 1.56
N GLU A 80 12.11 9.76 1.40
CA GLU A 80 13.18 10.15 2.33
C GLU A 80 12.65 10.42 3.73
N ARG A 81 11.48 11.08 3.83
CA ARG A 81 10.81 11.31 5.11
C ARG A 81 10.45 9.98 5.77
N ALA A 82 9.80 9.06 5.06
CA ALA A 82 9.47 7.73 5.57
C ALA A 82 10.74 6.94 5.97
N GLN A 83 11.79 7.02 5.16
CA GLN A 83 13.08 6.38 5.40
C GLN A 83 13.74 6.91 6.68
N SER A 84 13.62 8.19 7.01
CA SER A 84 14.21 8.75 8.23
C SER A 84 13.69 8.07 9.51
N HIS A 85 12.44 7.60 9.52
CA HIS A 85 11.83 6.88 10.64
C HIS A 85 12.30 5.43 10.78
N VAL A 86 12.78 4.81 9.70
CA VAL A 86 13.13 3.37 9.71
C VAL A 86 14.59 3.12 10.09
N ASN A 87 15.42 4.17 10.17
CA ASN A 87 16.87 4.05 10.40
C ASN A 87 17.25 3.31 11.70
N ASN A 88 16.36 3.32 12.71
CA ASN A 88 16.60 2.69 14.01
C ASN A 88 15.74 1.43 14.24
N ILE A 89 15.19 0.84 13.17
CA ILE A 89 14.33 -0.33 13.25
C ILE A 89 15.12 -1.57 12.85
N THR A 90 15.17 -2.59 13.71
CA THR A 90 15.95 -3.81 13.43
C THR A 90 15.21 -4.76 12.49
N THR A 91 13.89 -4.76 12.54
CA THR A 91 13.04 -5.54 11.62
C THR A 91 13.18 -4.99 10.20
N PRO A 92 13.40 -5.83 9.18
CA PRO A 92 13.46 -5.38 7.79
C PRO A 92 12.20 -4.59 7.40
N VAL A 93 12.38 -3.36 6.93
CA VAL A 93 11.29 -2.48 6.47
C VAL A 93 11.32 -2.36 4.95
N LYS A 94 10.14 -2.44 4.32
CA LYS A 94 9.90 -2.08 2.92
C LYS A 94 8.92 -0.94 2.86
N ILE A 95 9.33 0.15 2.21
CA ILE A 95 8.49 1.33 1.98
C ILE A 95 7.99 1.25 0.54
N ILE A 96 6.68 1.29 0.35
CA ILE A 96 5.99 1.27 -0.94
C ILE A 96 5.26 2.60 -1.08
N LEU A 97 5.57 3.35 -2.13
CA LEU A 97 4.87 4.60 -2.44
C LEU A 97 4.03 4.43 -3.71
N ALA A 98 2.73 4.70 -3.62
CA ALA A 98 1.94 5.01 -4.79
C ALA A 98 2.40 6.36 -5.37
N GLU A 99 2.44 6.47 -6.70
CA GLU A 99 2.91 7.70 -7.35
C GLU A 99 1.93 8.86 -7.11
N TYR A 100 0.65 8.55 -7.08
CA TYR A 100 -0.40 9.46 -6.64
C TYR A 100 -1.03 8.97 -5.35
N GLU A 101 -1.91 7.98 -5.47
CA GLU A 101 -2.71 7.42 -4.39
C GLU A 101 -2.91 5.92 -4.68
N ILE A 102 -3.20 5.10 -3.66
CA ILE A 102 -3.46 3.67 -3.86
C ILE A 102 -4.60 3.39 -4.86
N GLU A 103 -5.52 4.34 -5.04
CA GLU A 103 -6.56 4.35 -6.07
C GLU A 103 -6.01 4.16 -7.49
N GLU A 104 -4.74 4.46 -7.75
CA GLU A 104 -4.08 4.17 -9.03
C GLU A 104 -4.16 2.68 -9.38
N TRP A 105 -4.20 1.79 -8.38
CA TRP A 105 -4.35 0.35 -8.61
C TRP A 105 -5.72 0.02 -9.22
N ILE A 106 -6.76 0.70 -8.74
CA ILE A 106 -8.13 0.52 -9.24
C ILE A 106 -8.23 1.09 -10.65
N CYS A 107 -7.71 2.29 -10.86
CA CYS A 107 -7.71 2.93 -12.17
C CYS A 107 -7.01 2.07 -13.22
N ILE A 108 -5.82 1.53 -12.92
CA ILE A 108 -5.08 0.64 -13.84
C ILE A 108 -5.86 -0.63 -14.13
N SER A 109 -6.49 -1.23 -13.12
CA SER A 109 -7.29 -2.44 -13.30
C SER A 109 -8.49 -2.21 -14.23
N LYS A 110 -9.06 -1.01 -14.20
CA LYS A 110 -10.21 -0.56 -15.00
C LYS A 110 -9.83 0.18 -16.29
N ASP A 111 -8.55 0.17 -16.69
CA ASP A 111 -8.03 0.86 -17.87
C ASP A 111 -8.31 2.39 -17.91
N LEU A 112 -8.42 3.01 -16.74
CA LEU A 112 -8.61 4.44 -16.58
C LEU A 112 -7.27 5.19 -16.63
N ARG A 113 -7.31 6.45 -17.07
CA ARG A 113 -6.14 7.34 -17.12
C ARG A 113 -6.48 8.66 -16.43
N TRP A 114 -5.59 9.17 -15.58
CA TRP A 114 -5.82 10.36 -14.75
C TRP A 114 -4.81 11.48 -15.04
N ARG A 115 -4.55 11.76 -16.33
CA ARG A 115 -3.41 12.60 -16.78
C ARG A 115 -3.28 13.98 -16.09
N HIS A 116 -4.40 14.64 -15.84
CA HIS A 116 -4.46 15.98 -15.26
C HIS A 116 -5.27 16.01 -13.96
N SER A 117 -5.47 14.85 -13.33
CA SER A 117 -6.29 14.65 -12.13
C SER A 117 -5.64 13.63 -11.20
N LYS A 118 -6.23 13.43 -10.02
CA LYS A 118 -5.84 12.33 -9.13
C LYS A 118 -6.62 11.05 -9.47
N PRO A 119 -6.09 9.85 -9.19
CA PRO A 119 -6.82 8.60 -9.38
C PRO A 119 -8.18 8.60 -8.67
N SER A 120 -8.27 9.11 -7.44
CA SER A 120 -9.55 9.21 -6.71
C SER A 120 -10.57 10.13 -7.39
N GLU A 121 -10.13 11.19 -8.06
CA GLU A 121 -10.99 12.11 -8.83
C GLU A 121 -11.53 11.44 -10.09
N GLU A 122 -10.69 10.71 -10.82
CA GLU A 122 -11.11 9.92 -11.99
C GLU A 122 -12.16 8.86 -11.59
N LEU A 123 -11.92 8.16 -10.47
CA LEU A 123 -12.90 7.21 -9.93
C LEU A 123 -14.19 7.89 -9.48
N LYS A 124 -14.11 9.12 -8.95
CA LYS A 124 -15.28 9.89 -8.53
C LYS A 124 -16.14 10.28 -9.72
N ASP A 125 -15.52 10.71 -10.82
CA ASP A 125 -16.20 11.05 -12.07
C ASP A 125 -16.89 9.83 -12.70
N LYS A 126 -16.14 8.74 -12.89
CA LYS A 126 -16.63 7.57 -13.63
C LYS A 126 -17.51 6.62 -12.81
N PHE A 127 -17.24 6.47 -11.52
CA PHE A 127 -17.85 5.43 -10.67
C PHE A 127 -18.50 5.99 -9.39
N ARG A 128 -18.62 7.31 -9.26
CA ARG A 128 -19.15 7.97 -8.04
C ARG A 128 -18.41 7.53 -6.77
N TYR A 129 -17.11 7.27 -6.91
CA TYR A 129 -16.24 6.83 -5.83
C TYR A 129 -16.33 7.73 -4.60
N ARG A 130 -16.31 7.09 -3.43
CA ARG A 130 -16.17 7.73 -2.12
C ARG A 130 -15.00 7.05 -1.41
N LYS A 131 -14.22 7.79 -0.64
CA LYS A 131 -13.04 7.24 0.07
C LYS A 131 -13.34 5.98 0.88
N TRP A 132 -14.48 5.97 1.57
CA TRP A 132 -14.94 4.80 2.34
C TRP A 132 -15.28 3.55 1.51
N SER A 133 -15.42 3.70 0.20
CA SER A 133 -15.68 2.60 -0.72
C SER A 133 -14.41 1.90 -1.21
N LEU A 134 -13.21 2.39 -0.87
CA LEU A 134 -11.92 1.78 -1.26
C LEU A 134 -11.92 0.23 -1.10
N PRO A 135 -12.35 -0.36 0.04
CA PRO A 135 -12.32 -1.81 0.21
C PRO A 135 -13.20 -2.56 -0.79
N LYS A 136 -14.28 -1.96 -1.28
CA LYS A 136 -15.18 -2.59 -2.27
C LYS A 136 -14.51 -2.79 -3.62
N TYR A 137 -13.54 -1.95 -3.95
CA TYR A 137 -12.77 -2.07 -5.18
C TYR A 137 -11.60 -3.05 -5.07
N ALA A 138 -11.35 -3.62 -3.89
CA ALA A 138 -10.32 -4.64 -3.73
C ALA A 138 -10.61 -5.88 -4.59
N ASP A 139 -11.89 -6.22 -4.79
CA ASP A 139 -12.32 -7.35 -5.64
C ASP A 139 -12.20 -7.05 -7.14
N ASP A 140 -12.15 -5.77 -7.51
CA ASP A 140 -12.04 -5.32 -8.89
C ASP A 140 -10.60 -5.26 -9.41
N LEU A 141 -9.59 -5.48 -8.54
CA LEU A 141 -8.20 -5.40 -8.97
C LEU A 141 -7.87 -6.52 -9.97
N ASP A 142 -7.23 -6.14 -11.06
CA ASP A 142 -6.69 -7.04 -12.09
C ASP A 142 -5.18 -7.16 -11.88
N PHE A 143 -4.75 -8.27 -11.28
CA PHE A 143 -3.35 -8.46 -10.94
C PHE A 143 -2.43 -8.57 -12.16
N ASP A 144 -2.93 -9.01 -13.32
CA ASP A 144 -2.11 -9.10 -14.52
C ASP A 144 -1.81 -7.72 -15.09
N LYS A 145 -2.82 -6.84 -15.14
CA LYS A 145 -2.62 -5.42 -15.48
C LYS A 145 -1.72 -4.72 -14.49
N LEU A 146 -1.92 -4.94 -13.19
CA LEU A 146 -1.12 -4.30 -12.15
C LEU A 146 0.35 -4.73 -12.19
N LYS A 147 0.64 -6.02 -12.36
CA LYS A 147 2.02 -6.52 -12.54
C LYS A 147 2.71 -5.86 -13.73
N LYS A 148 1.98 -5.55 -14.81
CA LYS A 148 2.54 -4.92 -16.00
C LYS A 148 2.76 -3.42 -15.78
N ASN A 149 1.72 -2.73 -15.29
CA ASN A 149 1.58 -1.28 -15.46
C ASN A 149 1.71 -0.49 -14.15
N CYS A 150 1.71 -1.11 -12.97
CA CYS A 150 1.71 -0.41 -11.69
C CYS A 150 3.02 -0.64 -10.92
N LYS A 151 3.82 0.41 -10.73
CA LYS A 151 5.11 0.33 -10.04
C LYS A 151 4.93 -0.05 -8.56
N SER A 152 4.09 0.68 -7.84
CA SER A 152 3.83 0.48 -6.42
C SER A 152 3.28 -0.93 -6.13
N PHE A 153 2.39 -1.46 -6.98
CA PHE A 153 1.92 -2.84 -6.87
C PHE A 153 3.03 -3.87 -7.08
N LYS A 154 3.90 -3.68 -8.09
CA LYS A 154 5.06 -4.57 -8.31
C LYS A 154 5.98 -4.60 -7.08
N GLU A 155 6.25 -3.43 -6.50
CA GLU A 155 7.08 -3.33 -5.30
C GLU A 155 6.40 -3.97 -4.09
N PHE A 156 5.09 -3.78 -3.93
CA PHE A 156 4.29 -4.43 -2.89
C PHE A 156 4.35 -5.97 -3.02
N LEU A 157 4.08 -6.51 -4.22
CA LEU A 157 4.13 -7.94 -4.47
C LEU A 157 5.53 -8.52 -4.21
N LYS A 158 6.58 -7.80 -4.60
CA LYS A 158 7.97 -8.17 -4.29
C LYS A 158 8.22 -8.18 -2.78
N ALA A 159 7.74 -7.17 -2.04
CA ALA A 159 7.88 -7.10 -0.59
C ALA A 159 7.15 -8.24 0.15
N LEU A 160 6.07 -8.79 -0.44
CA LEU A 160 5.35 -9.96 0.10
C LEU A 160 6.01 -11.31 -0.21
N THR A 161 6.90 -11.37 -1.21
CA THR A 161 7.44 -12.64 -1.74
C THR A 161 8.91 -12.85 -1.41
N GLN A 162 9.69 -11.78 -1.23
CA GLN A 162 11.09 -11.89 -0.83
C GLN A 162 11.19 -12.49 0.57
N LYS A 163 12.10 -13.46 0.75
CA LYS A 163 12.48 -13.93 2.09
C LYS A 163 13.29 -12.87 2.82
#